data_AF-A0A7X0SBD8-F1
#
_entry.id   AF-A0A7X0SBD8-F1
#
_cell.length_a   1.000
_cell.length_b   1.000
_cell.length_c   1.000
_cell.angle_alpha   90.00
_cell.angle_beta   90.00
_cell.angle_gamma   90.00
#
_symmetry.space_group_name_H-M   'P 1'
#
loop_
_entity.id
_entity.type
_entity.pdbx_description
1 polymer ?
#
loop_
_entity_poly.entity_id
_entity_poly.type
_entity_poly.pdbx_seq_one_letter_code
_entity_poly.pdbx_strand_id
1 'polypeptide(L)'
;MSGYFSDFTEYIVDICETYLVINDRYNPRLSGVDIVKSATTFGLMDEYLCNFMIKCIILRNRFTHDYYKRDIAESDIIKFCHSDIMYLDIFLECSNEVVKLTYKLKDKR
;
A
#
# COMPACT_ATOMS: atom_id res chain seq x y z
N MET A 1 11.22 -7.99 10.24
CA MET A 1 9.90 -7.30 10.21
C MET A 1 9.86 -6.24 9.12
N SER A 2 10.90 -5.40 9.00
CA SER A 2 11.10 -4.46 7.88
C SER A 2 11.12 -5.10 6.48
N GLY A 3 11.69 -6.31 6.33
CA GLY A 3 11.59 -7.11 5.10
C GLY A 3 10.14 -7.42 4.70
N TYR A 4 9.38 -8.08 5.57
CA TYR A 4 7.95 -8.37 5.34
C TYR A 4 7.12 -7.10 5.04
N PHE A 5 7.40 -5.98 5.71
CA PHE A 5 6.74 -4.71 5.42
C PHE A 5 7.09 -4.17 4.03
N SER A 6 8.33 -4.35 3.60
CA SER A 6 8.77 -3.95 2.25
C SER A 6 8.09 -4.80 1.18
N ASP A 7 8.04 -6.13 1.38
CA ASP A 7 7.36 -7.07 0.47
C ASP A 7 5.86 -6.77 0.40
N PHE A 8 5.22 -6.56 1.55
CA PHE A 8 3.80 -6.16 1.61
C PHE A 8 3.53 -4.88 0.80
N THR A 9 4.38 -3.87 0.97
CA THR A 9 4.22 -2.60 0.26
C THR A 9 4.40 -2.78 -1.24
N GLU A 10 5.34 -3.65 -1.66
CA GLU A 10 5.53 -3.97 -3.08
C GLU A 10 4.32 -4.71 -3.67
N TYR A 11 3.79 -5.72 -2.97
CA TYR A 11 2.60 -6.44 -3.43
C TYR A 11 1.40 -5.51 -3.65
N ILE A 12 1.20 -4.51 -2.79
CA ILE A 12 0.14 -3.52 -2.98
C ILE A 12 0.37 -2.70 -4.25
N VAL A 13 1.61 -2.27 -4.50
CA VAL A 13 1.96 -1.52 -5.71
C VAL A 13 1.74 -2.39 -6.94
N ASP A 14 2.22 -3.64 -6.94
CA ASP A 14 2.05 -4.60 -8.04
C ASP A 14 0.57 -4.87 -8.35
N ILE A 15 -0.29 -4.98 -7.32
CA ILE A 15 -1.74 -5.11 -7.50
C ILE A 15 -2.32 -3.85 -8.17
N CYS A 16 -1.90 -2.67 -7.74
CA CYS A 16 -2.35 -1.41 -8.33
C CYS A 16 -1.88 -1.27 -9.78
N GLU A 17 -0.63 -1.62 -10.08
CA GLU A 17 -0.10 -1.63 -11.44
C GLU A 17 -0.87 -2.61 -12.32
N THR A 18 -1.04 -3.84 -11.86
CA THR A 18 -1.79 -4.88 -12.58
C THR A 18 -3.21 -4.40 -12.87
N TYR A 19 -3.90 -3.83 -11.88
CA TYR A 19 -5.23 -3.27 -12.04
C TYR A 19 -5.26 -2.17 -13.11
N LEU A 20 -4.29 -1.26 -13.12
CA LEU A 20 -4.21 -0.21 -14.13
C LEU A 20 -3.89 -0.77 -15.52
N VAL A 21 -3.05 -1.81 -15.61
CA VAL A 21 -2.68 -2.48 -16.87
C VAL A 21 -3.91 -3.14 -17.49
N ILE A 22 -4.66 -3.93 -16.73
CA ILE A 22 -5.84 -4.65 -17.27
C ILE A 22 -7.00 -3.71 -17.65
N ASN A 23 -6.95 -2.45 -17.23
CA ASN A 23 -7.94 -1.41 -17.55
C ASN A 23 -7.42 -0.38 -18.58
N ASP A 24 -6.27 -0.62 -19.23
CA ASP A 24 -5.63 0.30 -20.19
C ASP A 24 -5.36 1.72 -19.62
N ARG A 25 -5.05 1.80 -18.32
CA ARG A 25 -4.77 3.05 -17.58
C ARG A 25 -3.33 3.16 -17.07
N TYR A 26 -2.50 2.15 -17.26
CA TYR A 26 -1.14 2.14 -16.73
C TYR A 26 -0.24 3.19 -17.43
N ASN A 27 0.55 3.89 -16.63
CA ASN A 27 1.57 4.81 -17.10
C ASN A 27 2.91 4.49 -16.40
N PRO A 28 3.93 4.00 -17.12
CA PRO A 28 5.19 3.55 -16.54
C PRO A 28 6.05 4.68 -15.95
N ARG A 29 5.64 5.94 -16.08
CA ARG A 29 6.34 7.11 -15.52
C ARG A 29 5.83 7.52 -14.14
N LEU A 30 4.79 6.85 -13.63
CA LEU A 30 4.21 7.14 -12.32
C LEU A 30 5.08 6.57 -11.21
N SER A 31 5.21 7.31 -10.11
CA SER A 31 5.81 6.78 -8.89
C SER A 31 4.87 5.77 -8.22
N GLY A 32 5.36 4.93 -7.31
CA GLY A 32 4.50 4.01 -6.55
C GLY A 32 3.34 4.72 -5.82
N VAL A 33 3.57 5.95 -5.33
CA VAL A 33 2.50 6.78 -4.73
C VAL A 33 1.45 7.16 -5.77
N ASP A 34 1.88 7.55 -6.97
CA ASP A 34 0.97 7.98 -8.05
C ASP A 34 0.22 6.79 -8.67
N ILE A 35 0.85 5.61 -8.70
CA ILE A 35 0.22 4.34 -9.10
C ILE A 35 -0.96 4.03 -8.17
N VAL A 36 -0.76 4.05 -6.84
CA VAL A 36 -1.83 3.79 -5.87
C VAL A 36 -2.96 4.81 -5.98
N LYS A 37 -2.62 6.10 -6.11
CA LYS A 37 -3.62 7.16 -6.32
C LYS A 37 -4.42 6.95 -7.59
N SER A 38 -3.75 6.62 -8.69
CA SER A 38 -4.40 6.39 -9.98
C SER A 38 -5.34 5.19 -9.93
N ALA A 39 -4.90 4.06 -9.38
CA ALA A 39 -5.75 2.88 -9.20
C ALA A 39 -6.98 3.18 -8.32
N THR A 40 -6.80 4.01 -7.28
CA THR A 40 -7.90 4.50 -6.45
C THR A 40 -8.89 5.35 -7.24
N THR A 41 -8.42 6.29 -8.07
CA THR A 41 -9.28 7.11 -8.94
C THR A 41 -10.13 6.26 -9.88
N PHE A 42 -9.62 5.11 -10.33
CA PHE A 42 -10.35 4.19 -11.20
C PHE A 42 -11.22 3.17 -10.45
N GLY A 43 -11.21 3.18 -9.12
CA GLY A 43 -12.17 2.44 -8.30
C GLY A 43 -11.63 1.18 -7.62
N LEU A 44 -10.31 0.92 -7.68
CA LEU A 44 -9.72 -0.24 -7.01
C LEU A 44 -9.92 -0.21 -5.49
N MET A 45 -9.86 0.97 -4.86
CA MET A 45 -10.01 1.11 -3.41
C MET A 45 -10.64 2.45 -3.04
N ASP A 46 -11.00 2.61 -1.76
CA ASP A 46 -11.48 3.90 -1.25
C ASP A 46 -10.32 4.82 -0.84
N GLU A 47 -10.65 6.09 -0.55
CA GLU A 47 -9.67 7.11 -0.16
C GLU A 47 -8.96 6.76 1.15
N TYR A 48 -9.64 6.08 2.08
CA TYR A 48 -9.04 5.68 3.35
C TYR A 48 -7.90 4.69 3.13
N LEU A 49 -8.16 3.61 2.40
CA LEU A 49 -7.16 2.58 2.11
C LEU A 49 -6.03 3.18 1.26
N CYS A 50 -6.34 4.02 0.27
CA CYS A 50 -5.34 4.75 -0.51
C CYS A 50 -4.36 5.54 0.37
N ASN A 51 -4.88 6.36 1.28
CA ASN A 51 -4.06 7.15 2.19
C ASN A 51 -3.23 6.27 3.14
N PHE A 52 -3.77 5.12 3.57
CA PHE A 52 -3.03 4.15 4.37
C PHE A 52 -1.86 3.54 3.57
N MET A 53 -2.11 3.11 2.34
CA MET A 53 -1.09 2.50 1.46
C MET A 53 0.01 3.52 1.09
N ILE A 54 -0.36 4.79 0.85
CA ILE A 54 0.61 5.87 0.61
C ILE A 54 1.55 6.04 1.81
N LYS A 55 1.05 5.99 3.04
CA LYS A 55 1.89 6.04 4.25
C LYS A 55 2.87 4.86 4.29
N CYS A 56 2.42 3.66 3.90
CA CYS A 56 3.29 2.48 3.83
C CYS A 56 4.45 2.70 2.85
N ILE A 57 4.15 3.20 1.65
CA ILE A 57 5.14 3.49 0.61
C ILE A 57 6.15 4.54 1.07
N ILE A 58 5.69 5.62 1.72
CA ILE A 58 6.60 6.67 2.24
C ILE A 58 7.55 6.10 3.30
N LEU A 59 7.05 5.29 4.24
CA LEU A 59 7.88 4.65 5.26
C LEU A 59 8.90 3.69 4.64
N ARG A 60 8.48 2.86 3.67
CA ARG A 60 9.38 1.98 2.92
C ARG A 60 10.46 2.77 2.20
N ASN A 61 10.09 3.80 1.45
CA ASN A 61 11.03 4.63 0.69
C ASN A 61 12.05 5.32 1.59
N ARG A 62 11.64 5.76 2.79
CA ARG A 62 12.57 6.31 3.78
C ARG A 62 13.54 5.25 4.27
N PHE A 63 13.07 4.04 4.56
CA PHE A 63 13.94 2.94 4.98
C PHE A 63 14.93 2.50 3.90
N THR A 64 14.54 2.52 2.62
CA THR A 64 15.41 2.12 1.51
C THR A 64 16.41 3.19 1.09
N HIS A 65 16.06 4.47 1.20
CA HIS A 65 16.86 5.57 0.64
C HIS A 65 17.53 6.48 1.67
N ASP A 66 17.05 6.54 2.92
CA ASP A 66 17.68 7.33 3.99
C ASP A 66 18.71 6.48 4.75
N TYR A 67 19.82 6.16 4.07
CA TYR A 67 20.88 5.30 4.61
C TYR A 67 21.48 5.82 5.93
N TYR A 68 21.43 7.14 6.16
CA TYR A 68 21.99 7.78 7.36
C TYR A 68 21.07 7.70 8.58
N LYS A 69 19.78 7.40 8.39
CA LYS A 69 18.77 7.33 9.46
C LYS A 69 17.96 6.04 9.40
N ARG A 70 18.57 4.97 8.89
CA ARG A 70 17.90 3.68 8.68
C ARG A 70 17.29 3.12 9.95
N ASP A 71 17.98 3.21 11.09
CA ASP A 71 17.48 2.72 12.38
C ASP A 71 16.21 3.46 12.83
N ILE A 72 16.14 4.78 12.57
CA ILE A 72 14.96 5.59 12.87
C ILE A 72 13.81 5.18 11.95
N ALA A 73 14.08 5.01 10.66
CA ALA A 73 13.06 4.57 9.69
C ALA A 73 12.54 3.15 10.02
N GLU A 74 13.41 2.24 10.44
CA GLU A 74 13.02 0.90 10.88
C GLU A 74 12.15 0.95 12.15
N SER A 75 12.54 1.78 13.13
CA SER A 75 11.73 1.99 14.34
C SER A 75 10.35 2.56 14.01
N ASP A 76 10.26 3.50 13.08
CA ASP A 76 8.98 4.07 12.63
C ASP A 76 8.10 3.01 11.93
N ILE A 77 8.70 2.14 11.11
CA ILE A 77 8.00 1.00 10.48
C ILE A 77 7.47 0.03 11.54
N ILE A 78 8.31 -0.38 12.49
CA ILE A 78 7.90 -1.33 13.54
C ILE A 78 6.75 -0.75 14.35
N LYS A 79 6.86 0.53 14.75
CA LYS A 79 5.79 1.24 15.46
C LYS A 79 4.50 1.22 14.66
N PHE A 80 4.55 1.58 13.38
CA PHE A 80 3.38 1.60 12.50
C PHE A 80 2.77 0.20 12.29
N CYS A 81 3.60 -0.84 12.20
CA CYS A 81 3.14 -2.22 12.11
C CYS A 81 2.30 -2.61 13.33
N HIS A 82 2.77 -2.26 14.53
CA HIS A 82 2.08 -2.58 15.78
C HIS A 82 0.88 -1.68 16.07
N SER A 83 0.93 -0.39 15.71
CA SER A 83 -0.15 0.54 16.00
C SER A 83 -1.29 0.50 14.99
N ASP A 84 -1.03 0.13 13.74
CA ASP A 84 -1.98 0.30 12.64
C ASP A 84 -2.12 -0.96 11.78
N ILE A 85 -1.04 -1.50 11.20
CA ILE A 85 -1.14 -2.64 10.26
C ILE A 85 -1.70 -3.90 10.93
N MET A 86 -1.31 -4.18 12.18
CA MET A 86 -1.79 -5.36 12.92
C MET A 86 -3.34 -5.41 13.01
N TYR A 87 -3.99 -4.26 12.87
CA TYR A 87 -5.44 -4.12 12.95
C TYR A 87 -6.11 -4.03 11.58
N LEU A 88 -5.38 -4.15 10.49
CA LEU A 88 -5.88 -4.04 9.12
C LEU A 88 -5.83 -5.39 8.42
N ASP A 89 -6.99 -5.91 8.01
CA ASP A 89 -7.08 -6.98 7.04
C ASP A 89 -7.50 -6.40 5.69
N ILE A 90 -6.83 -6.79 4.60
CA ILE A 90 -7.15 -6.37 3.23
C ILE A 90 -7.58 -7.60 2.43
N PHE A 91 -8.65 -7.47 1.66
CA PHE A 91 -9.22 -8.53 0.84
C PHE A 91 -9.42 -8.06 -0.59
N LEU A 92 -9.18 -8.95 -1.55
CA LEU A 92 -9.49 -8.72 -2.95
C LEU A 92 -10.87 -9.29 -3.25
N GLU A 93 -11.81 -8.41 -3.58
CA GLU A 93 -13.13 -8.75 -4.09
C GLU A 93 -13.11 -8.70 -5.62
N CYS A 94 -13.40 -9.85 -6.24
CA CYS A 94 -13.48 -9.99 -7.68
C CYS A 94 -14.86 -10.48 -8.10
N SER A 95 -15.45 -9.82 -9.08
CA SER A 95 -16.63 -10.26 -9.83
C SER A 95 -16.38 -10.10 -11.33
N ASN A 96 -17.36 -10.45 -12.14
CA ASN A 96 -17.30 -10.23 -13.60
C ASN A 96 -17.27 -8.74 -13.98
N GLU A 97 -17.66 -7.86 -13.07
CA GLU A 97 -17.83 -6.42 -13.33
C GLU A 97 -16.86 -5.56 -12.53
N VAL A 98 -16.36 -6.05 -11.38
CA VAL A 98 -15.60 -5.26 -10.42
C VAL A 98 -14.42 -6.04 -9.86
N VAL A 99 -13.26 -5.38 -9.82
CA VAL A 99 -12.10 -5.78 -9.01
C VAL A 99 -11.85 -4.67 -8.00
N LYS A 100 -11.93 -4.99 -6.70
CA LYS A 100 -11.83 -4.01 -5.63
C LYS A 100 -11.08 -4.57 -4.42
N LEU A 101 -10.23 -3.76 -3.82
CA LEU A 101 -9.66 -4.00 -2.50
C LEU A 101 -10.62 -3.46 -1.44
N THR A 102 -11.05 -4.35 -0.55
CA THR A 102 -11.79 -4.01 0.65
C THR A 102 -10.96 -4.30 1.89
N TYR A 103 -11.35 -3.75 3.03
CA TYR A 103 -10.61 -3.93 4.25
C TYR A 103 -11.52 -4.06 5.46
N LYS A 104 -10.99 -4.68 6.51
CA LYS A 104 -11.61 -4.76 7.82
C LYS A 104 -10.64 -4.25 8.87
N LEU A 105 -11.14 -3.35 9.72
CA LEU A 105 -10.43 -2.91 10.91
C LEU A 105 -10.79 -3.81 12.09
N LYS A 106 -9.78 -4.28 12.81
CA LYS A 106 -9.92 -4.99 14.09
C LYS A 106 -9.88 -3.98 15.24
N ASP A 107 -10.57 -4.31 16.33
CA ASP A 107 -10.54 -3.46 17.53
C ASP A 107 -9.12 -3.34 18.09
N LYS A 108 -8.68 -2.09 18.29
CA LYS A 108 -7.50 -1.77 19.08
C LYS A 108 -7.84 -2.00 20.56
N ARG A 109 -7.67 -3.23 21.03
CA ARG A 109 -7.76 -3.56 22.47
C ARG A 109 -6.62 -2.92 23.25
#